data_AF-A0A538RMR8-F1
#
_entry.id   AF-A0A538RMR8-F1
#
_cell.length_a   1.000
_cell.length_b   1.000
_cell.length_c   1.000
_cell.angle_alpha   90.00
_cell.angle_beta   90.00
_cell.angle_gamma   90.00
#
_symmetry.space_group_name_H-M   'P 1'
#
loop_
_entity.id
_entity.type
_entity.pdbx_description
1 polymer ?
#
loop_
_entity_poly.entity_id
_entity_poly.type
_entity_poly.pdbx_seq_one_letter_code
_entity_poly.pdbx_strand_id
1 'polypeptide(L)'
;MIGFFRLFKEAFNEWLEDRATSLGAALAYYGVFSLAPLGVIAIGLAGRVFGQEAAEGKVLAQLKGTMGESAAGALETLLRSASNPQTSRMAAILGGITLFVGAMGVFIQLQESFNIIWKVKPRPGKTLVTFIRDRL
;
A
#
# COMPACT_ATOMS: atom_id res chain seq x y z
N MET A 1 43.64 1.20 2.08
CA MET A 1 42.65 1.38 0.99
C MET A 1 41.88 0.09 0.63
N ILE A 2 42.37 -1.11 0.98
CA ILE A 2 41.76 -2.42 0.65
C ILE A 2 40.43 -2.71 1.40
N GLY A 3 40.19 -2.07 2.55
CA GLY A 3 39.00 -2.32 3.37
C GLY A 3 37.68 -1.87 2.73
N PHE A 4 37.67 -0.75 2.00
CA PHE A 4 36.44 -0.19 1.43
C PHE A 4 35.88 -1.07 0.29
N PHE A 5 36.76 -1.61 -0.56
CA PHE A 5 36.35 -2.51 -1.64
C PHE A 5 35.80 -3.84 -1.11
N ARG A 6 36.39 -4.35 -0.03
CA ARG A 6 35.87 -5.55 0.65
C ARG A 6 34.49 -5.30 1.25
N LEU A 7 34.30 -4.19 1.94
CA LEU A 7 33.01 -3.77 2.51
C LEU A 7 31.92 -3.62 1.44
N PHE A 8 32.25 -2.97 0.32
CA PHE A 8 31.34 -2.82 -0.81
C PHE A 8 30.95 -4.18 -1.41
N LYS A 9 31.93 -5.08 -1.57
CA LYS A 9 31.69 -6.44 -2.09
C LYS A 9 30.82 -7.27 -1.15
N GLU A 10 31.05 -7.19 0.16
CA GLU A 10 30.22 -7.84 1.18
C GLU A 10 28.79 -7.30 1.16
N ALA A 11 28.62 -5.97 1.13
CA ALA A 11 27.30 -5.33 1.07
C ALA A 11 26.54 -5.69 -0.22
N PHE A 12 27.22 -5.78 -1.36
CA PHE A 12 26.60 -6.17 -2.62
C PHE A 12 26.18 -7.65 -2.63
N ASN A 13 27.00 -8.54 -2.05
CA ASN A 13 26.63 -9.94 -1.91
C ASN A 13 25.41 -10.11 -0.97
N GLU A 14 25.40 -9.44 0.17
CA GLU A 14 24.24 -9.43 1.09
C GLU A 14 22.99 -8.84 0.41
N TRP A 15 23.12 -7.75 -0.36
CA TRP A 15 22.00 -7.19 -1.14
C TRP A 15 21.37 -8.20 -2.11
N LEU A 16 22.20 -9.00 -2.78
CA LEU A 16 21.75 -10.06 -3.67
C LEU A 16 21.13 -11.23 -2.90
N GLU A 17 21.74 -11.64 -1.80
CA GLU A 17 21.29 -12.73 -0.94
C GLU A 17 19.93 -12.43 -0.29
N ASP A 18 19.74 -11.20 0.18
CA ASP A 18 18.49 -10.69 0.76
C ASP A 18 17.41 -10.40 -0.31
N ARG A 19 17.70 -10.58 -1.60
CA ARG A 19 16.81 -10.26 -2.73
C ARG A 19 16.27 -8.83 -2.66
N ALA A 20 17.08 -7.88 -2.18
CA ALA A 20 16.66 -6.52 -1.89
C ALA A 20 16.07 -5.80 -3.12
N THR A 21 16.57 -6.07 -4.33
CA THR A 21 15.98 -5.55 -5.58
C THR A 21 14.56 -6.05 -5.81
N SER A 22 14.30 -7.34 -5.60
CA SER A 22 12.96 -7.93 -5.77
C SER A 22 11.99 -7.44 -4.70
N LEU A 23 12.45 -7.30 -3.46
CA LEU A 23 11.67 -6.72 -2.36
C LEU A 23 11.34 -5.24 -2.61
N GLY A 24 12.31 -4.47 -3.11
CA GLY A 24 12.11 -3.07 -3.53
C GLY A 24 11.12 -2.95 -4.68
N ALA A 25 11.22 -3.82 -5.68
CA ALA A 25 10.26 -3.87 -6.80
C ALA A 25 8.85 -4.25 -6.32
N ALA A 26 8.73 -5.25 -5.44
CA ALA A 26 7.46 -5.64 -4.84
C ALA A 26 6.85 -4.47 -4.06
N LEU A 27 7.63 -3.79 -3.22
CA LEU A 27 7.18 -2.61 -2.48
C LEU A 27 6.71 -1.49 -3.40
N ALA A 28 7.44 -1.20 -4.48
CA ALA A 28 7.02 -0.19 -5.44
C ALA A 28 5.69 -0.58 -6.13
N TYR A 29 5.56 -1.83 -6.58
CA TYR A 29 4.32 -2.36 -7.15
C TYR A 29 3.17 -2.23 -6.16
N TYR A 30 3.34 -2.75 -4.95
CA TYR A 30 2.33 -2.71 -3.91
C TYR A 30 1.95 -1.28 -3.51
N GLY A 31 2.92 -0.38 -3.40
CA GLY A 31 2.69 1.04 -3.14
C GLY A 31 1.78 1.65 -4.20
N VAL A 32 2.13 1.52 -5.48
CA VAL A 32 1.34 2.05 -6.60
C VAL A 32 -0.07 1.45 -6.64
N PHE A 33 -0.19 0.13 -6.50
CA PHE A 33 -1.49 -0.54 -6.52
C PHE A 33 -2.36 -0.21 -5.28
N SER A 34 -1.75 0.13 -4.14
CA SER A 34 -2.48 0.54 -2.92
C SER A 34 -3.07 1.96 -3.00
N LEU A 35 -2.54 2.82 -3.87
CA LEU A 35 -3.01 4.20 -4.02
C LEU A 35 -4.48 4.27 -4.43
N ALA A 36 -4.94 3.34 -5.28
CA ALA A 36 -6.32 3.34 -5.75
C ALA A 36 -7.34 3.01 -4.64
N PRO A 37 -7.22 1.88 -3.92
CA PRO A 37 -8.06 1.60 -2.76
C PRO A 37 -8.02 2.71 -1.70
N LEU A 38 -6.84 3.23 -1.38
CA LEU A 38 -6.69 4.33 -0.43
C LEU A 38 -7.36 5.62 -0.92
N GLY A 39 -7.20 5.95 -2.21
CA GLY A 39 -7.81 7.09 -2.86
C GLY A 39 -9.34 7.02 -2.82
N VAL A 40 -9.93 5.85 -3.10
CA VAL A 40 -11.39 5.62 -3.00
C VAL A 40 -11.88 5.89 -1.58
N ILE A 41 -11.18 5.37 -0.56
CA ILE A 41 -11.55 5.58 0.86
C ILE A 41 -11.42 7.05 1.24
N ALA A 42 -10.29 7.68 0.89
CA ALA A 42 -10.01 9.07 1.21
C ALA A 42 -11.01 10.03 0.54
N ILE A 43 -11.30 9.83 -0.75
CA ILE A 43 -12.27 10.62 -1.51
C ILE A 43 -13.69 10.36 -0.98
N GLY A 44 -14.05 9.12 -0.65
CA GLY A 44 -15.37 8.82 -0.06
C GLY A 44 -15.58 9.49 1.30
N LEU A 45 -14.53 9.58 2.14
CA LEU A 45 -14.58 10.30 3.42
C LEU A 45 -14.63 11.82 3.21
N ALA A 46 -13.76 12.36 2.36
CA ALA A 46 -13.72 13.79 2.05
C ALA A 46 -15.00 14.25 1.34
N GLY A 47 -15.56 13.43 0.46
CA GLY A 47 -16.78 13.70 -0.29
C GLY A 47 -18.01 13.86 0.59
N ARG A 48 -18.05 13.20 1.77
CA ARG A 48 -19.10 13.43 2.78
C ARG A 48 -19.05 14.82 3.41
N VAL A 49 -17.90 15.47 3.42
CA VAL A 49 -17.70 16.78 4.05
C VAL A 49 -17.69 17.90 3.01
N PHE A 50 -17.02 17.68 1.88
CA PHE A 50 -16.74 18.70 0.86
C PHE A 50 -17.50 18.51 -0.46
N GLY A 51 -18.22 17.39 -0.63
CA GLY A 51 -18.81 16.97 -1.90
C GLY A 51 -17.86 16.09 -2.73
N GLN A 52 -18.41 15.06 -3.38
CA GLN A 52 -17.65 14.03 -4.11
C GLN A 52 -16.76 14.62 -5.22
N GLU A 53 -17.32 15.48 -6.06
CA GLU A 53 -16.61 16.12 -7.18
C GLU A 53 -15.45 17.02 -6.70
N ALA A 54 -15.66 17.77 -5.61
CA ALA A 54 -14.64 18.65 -5.06
C ALA A 54 -13.48 17.83 -4.45
N ALA A 55 -13.79 16.72 -3.77
CA ALA A 55 -12.80 15.83 -3.20
C ALA A 55 -11.96 15.14 -4.29
N GLU A 56 -12.62 14.58 -5.30
CA GLU A 56 -11.95 13.90 -6.42
C GLU A 56 -11.06 14.86 -7.20
N GLY A 57 -11.57 16.04 -7.57
CA GLY A 57 -10.82 17.05 -8.33
C GLY A 57 -9.56 17.52 -7.60
N LYS A 58 -9.63 17.76 -6.28
CA LYS A 58 -8.45 18.18 -5.50
C LYS A 58 -7.40 17.07 -5.37
N VAL A 59 -7.83 15.83 -5.14
CA VAL A 59 -6.90 14.70 -5.00
C VAL A 59 -6.19 14.44 -6.33
N LEU A 60 -6.92 14.43 -7.44
CA LEU A 60 -6.34 14.24 -8.77
C LEU A 60 -5.37 15.38 -9.15
N ALA A 61 -5.71 16.63 -8.84
CA ALA A 61 -4.82 17.77 -9.09
C ALA A 61 -3.49 17.63 -8.33
N GLN A 62 -3.54 17.22 -7.06
CA GLN A 62 -2.34 17.02 -6.25
C GLN A 62 -1.47 15.86 -6.76
N LEU A 63 -2.10 14.78 -7.22
CA LEU A 63 -1.40 13.63 -7.79
C LEU A 63 -0.75 13.95 -9.12
N LYS A 64 -1.42 14.72 -9.99
CA LYS A 64 -0.79 15.23 -11.22
C LYS A 64 0.45 16.06 -10.91
N GLY A 65 0.37 16.95 -9.92
CA GLY A 65 1.50 17.80 -9.52
C GLY A 65 2.69 17.06 -8.92
N THR A 66 2.47 15.91 -8.31
CA THR A 66 3.52 15.15 -7.59
C THR A 66 4.02 13.90 -8.34
N MET A 67 3.13 13.20 -9.04
CA MET A 67 3.41 11.92 -9.71
C MET A 67 3.35 12.01 -11.25
N GLY A 68 2.96 13.16 -11.81
CA GLY A 68 2.81 13.39 -13.24
C GLY A 68 1.50 12.84 -13.83
N GLU A 69 1.26 13.18 -15.09
CA GLU A 69 -0.01 12.91 -15.79
C GLU A 69 -0.36 11.41 -15.87
N SER A 70 0.64 10.55 -16.10
CA SER A 70 0.42 9.12 -16.34
C SER A 70 -0.07 8.39 -15.07
N ALA A 71 0.54 8.66 -13.92
CA ALA A 71 0.13 8.06 -12.65
C ALA A 71 -1.25 8.56 -12.20
N ALA A 72 -1.51 9.86 -12.38
CA ALA A 72 -2.81 10.44 -12.06
C ALA A 72 -3.94 9.89 -12.95
N GLY A 73 -3.70 9.70 -14.25
CA GLY A 73 -4.70 9.14 -15.16
C GLY A 73 -5.07 7.68 -14.85
N ALA A 74 -4.10 6.88 -14.40
CA ALA A 74 -4.37 5.52 -13.92
C ALA A 74 -5.28 5.54 -12.69
N LEU A 75 -5.02 6.45 -11.74
CA LEU A 75 -5.86 6.58 -10.54
C LEU A 75 -7.26 7.11 -10.87
N GLU A 76 -7.38 8.09 -11.76
CA GLU A 76 -8.66 8.63 -12.22
C GLU A 76 -9.55 7.54 -12.83
N THR A 77 -8.97 6.68 -13.67
CA THR A 77 -9.69 5.57 -14.30
C THR A 77 -10.22 4.58 -13.25
N LEU A 78 -9.42 4.30 -12.23
CA LEU A 78 -9.82 3.42 -11.12
C LEU A 78 -10.90 4.06 -10.24
N LEU A 79 -10.82 5.36 -9.98
CA LEU A 79 -11.82 6.10 -9.21
C LEU A 79 -13.17 6.16 -9.92
N ARG A 80 -13.18 6.48 -11.21
CA ARG A 80 -14.40 6.46 -12.05
C ARG A 80 -15.04 5.08 -12.12
N SER A 81 -14.21 4.03 -12.12
CA SER A 81 -14.71 2.64 -12.08
C SER A 81 -15.34 2.30 -10.72
N ALA A 82 -14.79 2.86 -9.63
CA ALA A 82 -15.30 2.65 -8.27
C ALA A 82 -16.56 3.50 -7.96
N SER A 83 -16.75 4.64 -8.63
CA SER A 83 -17.88 5.56 -8.39
C SER A 83 -19.19 5.16 -9.08
N ASN A 84 -19.34 3.92 -9.52
CA ASN A 84 -20.47 3.51 -10.35
C ASN A 84 -21.80 3.53 -9.53
N PRO A 85 -22.81 4.35 -9.89
CA PRO A 85 -23.98 4.58 -9.05
C PRO A 85 -24.93 3.38 -8.89
N GLN A 86 -24.80 2.34 -9.71
CA GLN A 86 -25.67 1.16 -9.68
C GLN A 86 -25.24 0.07 -8.66
N THR A 87 -24.28 0.36 -7.78
CA THR A 87 -23.87 -0.60 -6.76
C THR A 87 -24.91 -0.70 -5.64
N SER A 88 -25.55 -1.86 -5.51
CA SER A 88 -26.39 -2.21 -4.34
C SER A 88 -25.63 -1.94 -3.03
N ARG A 89 -26.31 -1.47 -1.96
CA ARG A 89 -25.68 -1.25 -0.64
C ARG A 89 -24.88 -2.48 -0.16
N MET A 90 -25.36 -3.68 -0.47
CA MET A 90 -24.66 -4.92 -0.13
C MET A 90 -23.36 -5.09 -0.91
N ALA A 91 -23.37 -4.76 -2.20
CA ALA A 91 -22.18 -4.81 -3.05
C ALA A 91 -21.15 -3.73 -2.64
N ALA A 92 -21.59 -2.57 -2.16
CA ALA A 92 -20.71 -1.54 -1.64
C ALA A 92 -20.00 -1.98 -0.34
N ILE A 93 -20.73 -2.63 0.57
CA ILE A 93 -20.16 -3.17 1.81
C ILE A 93 -19.15 -4.28 1.50
N LEU A 94 -19.53 -5.26 0.67
CA LEU A 94 -18.65 -6.36 0.27
C LEU A 94 -17.41 -5.89 -0.50
N GLY A 95 -17.58 -4.92 -1.41
CA GLY A 95 -16.49 -4.28 -2.13
C GLY A 95 -15.55 -3.53 -1.19
N GLY A 96 -16.09 -2.78 -0.23
CA GLY A 96 -15.33 -2.09 0.79
C GLY A 96 -14.50 -3.05 1.66
N ILE A 97 -15.10 -4.16 2.12
CA ILE A 97 -14.38 -5.19 2.88
C ILE A 97 -13.27 -5.82 2.04
N THR A 98 -13.56 -6.19 0.79
CA THR A 98 -12.58 -6.77 -0.14
C THR A 98 -11.40 -5.82 -0.37
N LEU A 99 -11.67 -4.55 -0.62
CA LEU A 99 -10.64 -3.51 -0.79
C LEU A 99 -9.81 -3.34 0.48
N PHE A 100 -10.46 -3.31 1.65
CA PHE A 100 -9.79 -3.16 2.93
C PHE A 100 -8.85 -4.34 3.23
N VAL A 101 -9.31 -5.57 2.98
CA VAL A 101 -8.49 -6.79 3.13
C VAL A 101 -7.31 -6.78 2.15
N GLY A 102 -7.55 -6.42 0.89
CA GLY A 102 -6.49 -6.28 -0.11
C GLY A 102 -5.43 -5.26 0.32
N ALA A 103 -5.85 -4.09 0.79
CA ALA A 103 -4.96 -3.05 1.28
C ALA A 103 -4.17 -3.48 2.53
N MET A 104 -4.79 -4.20 3.48
CA MET A 104 -4.06 -4.77 4.63
C MET A 104 -3.02 -5.81 4.21
N GLY A 105 -3.33 -6.67 3.23
CA GLY A 105 -2.40 -7.65 2.69
C GLY A 105 -1.12 -7.00 2.15
N VAL A 106 -1.25 -5.85 1.50
CA VAL A 106 -0.10 -5.03 1.06
C VAL A 106 0.79 -4.59 2.22
N PHE A 107 0.20 -4.06 3.29
CA PHE A 107 0.96 -3.63 4.46
C PHE A 107 1.68 -4.79 5.17
N ILE A 108 1.05 -5.97 5.22
CA ILE A 108 1.67 -7.18 5.77
C ILE A 108 2.89 -7.58 4.93
N GLN A 109 2.74 -7.61 3.61
CA GLN A 109 3.83 -7.94 2.69
C GLN A 109 5.00 -6.95 2.80
N LEU A 110 4.70 -5.67 3.04
CA LEU A 110 5.71 -4.65 3.30
C LEU A 110 6.46 -4.91 4.60
N GLN A 111 5.75 -5.20 5.69
CA GLN A 111 6.40 -5.54 6.96
C GLN A 111 7.27 -6.79 6.85
N GLU A 112 6.81 -7.82 6.14
CA GLU A 112 7.60 -9.01 5.87
C GLU A 112 8.85 -8.68 5.06
N SER A 113 8.74 -7.83 4.03
CA SER A 113 9.88 -7.39 3.22
C SER A 113 10.95 -6.69 4.07
N PHE A 114 10.53 -5.81 4.98
CA PHE A 114 11.44 -5.17 5.92
C PHE A 114 12.05 -6.15 6.92
N ASN A 115 11.25 -7.10 7.42
CA ASN A 115 11.74 -8.12 8.34
C ASN A 115 12.80 -9.01 7.70
N ILE A 116 12.68 -9.31 6.40
CA ILE A 116 13.69 -10.05 5.64
C ILE A 116 14.98 -9.23 5.54
N ILE A 117 14.91 -7.98 5.06
CA ILE A 117 16.09 -7.10 4.89
C ILE A 117 16.81 -6.86 6.21
N TRP A 118 16.07 -6.64 7.31
CA TRP A 118 16.67 -6.41 8.62
C TRP A 118 16.91 -7.70 9.43
N LYS A 119 16.70 -8.88 8.83
CA LYS A 119 16.86 -10.19 9.47
C LYS A 119 16.14 -10.27 10.83
N VAL A 120 15.01 -9.57 10.95
CA VAL A 120 14.16 -9.56 12.14
C VAL A 120 13.35 -10.84 12.13
N LYS A 121 13.60 -11.72 13.11
CA LYS A 121 12.77 -12.93 13.27
C LYS A 121 11.33 -12.50 13.53
N PRO A 122 10.37 -12.88 12.67
CA PRO A 122 8.97 -12.64 12.95
C PRO A 122 8.63 -13.32 14.27
N ARG A 123 8.08 -12.57 15.24
CA ARG A 123 7.61 -13.17 16.49
C ARG A 123 6.46 -14.12 16.14
N PRO A 124 6.58 -15.44 16.38
CA PRO A 124 5.53 -16.38 16.04
C PRO A 124 4.26 -16.04 16.84
N GLY A 125 3.15 -15.86 16.13
CA GLY A 125 1.80 -16.02 16.70
C GLY A 125 1.30 -14.96 17.69
N LYS A 126 1.36 -13.66 17.35
CA LYS A 126 0.46 -12.69 17.99
C LYS A 126 -0.83 -12.56 17.19
N THR A 127 -1.64 -13.63 17.23
CA THR A 127 -3.04 -13.60 16.81
C THR A 127 -3.79 -12.56 17.65
N LEU A 128 -4.79 -11.89 17.09
CA LEU A 128 -5.67 -10.94 17.80
C LEU A 128 -6.18 -11.52 19.15
N VAL A 129 -6.36 -12.85 19.19
CA VAL A 129 -6.74 -13.65 20.36
C VAL A 129 -5.76 -13.54 21.53
N THR A 130 -4.45 -13.47 21.28
CA THR A 130 -3.43 -13.35 22.34
C THR A 130 -3.46 -11.95 22.97
N PHE A 131 -3.84 -10.92 22.21
CA PHE A 131 -3.94 -9.54 22.69
C PHE A 131 -5.15 -9.32 23.61
N ILE A 132 -6.25 -10.05 23.36
CA ILE A 132 -7.45 -10.04 24.21
C ILE A 132 -7.19 -10.86 25.48
N ARG A 133 -6.46 -11.98 25.37
CA ARG A 133 -6.14 -12.86 26.50
C ARG A 133 -5.14 -12.26 27.49
N ASP A 134 -4.19 -11.43 27.03
CA ASP A 134 -3.22 -10.76 27.91
C ASP A 134 -3.80 -9.57 28.71
N ARG A 135 -5.07 -9.20 28.46
CA ARG A 135 -5.75 -8.04 29.06
C ARG A 135 -6.94 -8.41 29.97
N LEU A 136 -7.18 -9.70 30.18
CA LEU A 136 -8.16 -10.27 31.12
C LEU A 136 -7.40 -11.13 32.15
#